data_AF-A0AA41HJF0-F1
#
_entry.id   AF-A0AA41HJF0-F1
#
_cell.length_a   1.000
_cell.length_b   1.000
_cell.length_c   1.000
_cell.angle_alpha   90.00
_cell.angle_beta   90.00
_cell.angle_gamma   90.00
#
_symmetry.space_group_name_H-M   'P 1'
#
loop_
_entity.id
_entity.type
_entity.pdbx_description
1 polymer ?
#
loop_
_entity_poly.entity_id
_entity_poly.type
_entity_poly.pdbx_seq_one_letter_code
_entity_poly.pdbx_strand_id
1 'polypeptide(L)'
;MPKSQKTIVIKHIFDQLYDPATRTLIRSMVTATDLQDAKRYCNEFLGATIKLDSNPFNFMKDIVRGKAAAKIWPDRVRQLGFVGEQRTGGGQIFEFVPVVQGTSESFEIDFRPTDDTPSYQVQSLSLPLASKALGRTDESWLLQVAVNLRIIETHFAVGENRQIEALELNHLQMDIKLRKVQIDALYYVRHTPNLTAPSGAALITVEAKQGNQRILTEQIARQVKAAFESTSNDLIIPTAIAAIRGKGMYVVEFKAVHRSDIATFEAPVFHRDAMLVLRPAVQGI
;
A
#
# COMPACT_ATOMS: atom_id res chain seq x y z
N MET A 1 23.50 6.59 -10.18
CA MET A 1 23.24 5.29 -9.50
C MET A 1 22.98 4.23 -10.56
N PRO A 2 23.39 2.98 -10.38
CA PRO A 2 23.13 1.93 -11.36
C PRO A 2 21.61 1.72 -11.52
N LYS A 3 21.09 1.77 -12.75
CA LYS A 3 19.70 1.36 -13.03
C LYS A 3 19.53 -0.10 -12.59
N SER A 4 18.45 -0.40 -11.88
CA SER A 4 18.16 -1.77 -11.43
C SER A 4 18.20 -2.73 -12.62
N GLN A 5 18.85 -3.89 -12.50
CA GLN A 5 18.87 -4.92 -13.54
C GLN A 5 17.46 -5.47 -13.84
N LYS A 6 16.47 -5.24 -12.97
CA LYS A 6 15.07 -5.56 -13.27
C LYS A 6 14.52 -4.71 -14.43
N THR A 7 15.03 -3.49 -14.61
CA THR A 7 14.63 -2.58 -15.69
C THR A 7 14.90 -3.19 -17.07
N ILE A 8 16.08 -3.80 -17.26
CA ILE A 8 16.46 -4.40 -18.55
C ILE A 8 15.63 -5.64 -18.86
N VAL A 9 15.25 -6.42 -17.84
CA VAL A 9 14.36 -7.58 -17.99
C VAL A 9 12.97 -7.15 -18.44
N ILE A 10 12.37 -6.17 -17.75
CA ILE A 10 11.04 -5.66 -18.12
C ILE A 10 11.06 -5.12 -19.55
N LYS A 11 12.11 -4.37 -19.91
CA LYS A 11 12.27 -3.84 -21.27
C LYS A 11 12.35 -4.99 -22.30
N HIS A 12 13.14 -6.03 -22.03
CA HIS A 12 13.27 -7.16 -22.94
C HIS A 12 11.95 -7.91 -23.13
N ILE A 13 11.22 -8.19 -22.05
CA ILE A 13 9.90 -8.84 -22.13
C ILE A 13 8.94 -7.95 -22.95
N PHE A 14 8.91 -6.65 -22.68
CA PHE A 14 8.07 -5.72 -23.43
C PHE A 14 8.41 -5.73 -24.92
N ASP A 15 9.69 -5.70 -25.28
CA ASP A 15 10.16 -5.71 -26.67
C ASP A 15 9.76 -7.00 -27.42
N GLN A 16 9.61 -8.12 -26.72
CA GLN A 16 9.12 -9.37 -27.33
C GLN A 16 7.61 -9.39 -27.52
N LEU A 17 6.86 -8.68 -26.68
CA LEU A 17 5.40 -8.69 -26.69
C LEU A 17 4.80 -7.51 -27.48
N TYR A 18 5.57 -6.44 -27.66
CA TYR A 18 5.14 -5.22 -28.31
C TYR A 18 5.42 -5.26 -29.81
N ASP A 19 4.35 -5.10 -30.60
CA ASP A 19 4.47 -4.90 -32.04
C ASP A 19 4.58 -3.39 -32.34
N PRO A 20 5.75 -2.92 -32.82
CA PRO A 20 5.95 -1.51 -33.12
C PRO A 20 5.15 -1.03 -34.34
N ALA A 21 4.72 -1.92 -35.24
CA ALA A 21 3.95 -1.55 -36.43
C ALA A 21 2.50 -1.20 -36.06
N THR A 22 1.87 -2.02 -35.24
CA THR A 22 0.49 -1.80 -34.77
C THR A 22 0.43 -0.96 -33.49
N ARG A 23 1.56 -0.76 -32.82
CA ARG A 23 1.68 -0.13 -31.49
C ARG A 23 0.86 -0.83 -30.41
N THR A 24 0.64 -2.13 -30.57
CA THR A 24 -0.15 -2.96 -29.65
C THR A 24 0.70 -4.08 -29.06
N LEU A 25 0.21 -4.69 -27.98
CA LEU A 25 0.81 -5.88 -27.43
C LEU A 25 0.15 -7.11 -28.05
N ILE A 26 0.95 -8.06 -28.54
CA ILE A 26 0.49 -9.37 -29.03
C ILE A 26 -0.25 -10.10 -27.89
N ARG A 27 0.24 -9.91 -26.66
CA ARG A 27 -0.47 -10.21 -25.41
C ARG A 27 0.06 -9.32 -24.29
N SER A 28 -0.80 -8.95 -23.36
CA SER A 28 -0.46 -8.11 -22.20
C SER A 28 0.10 -8.91 -21.02
N MET A 29 -0.35 -10.16 -20.86
CA MET A 29 -0.03 -11.00 -19.71
C MET A 29 1.39 -11.56 -19.78
N VAL A 30 2.16 -11.37 -18.71
CA VAL A 30 3.52 -11.91 -18.53
C VAL A 30 3.48 -13.09 -17.56
N THR A 31 4.06 -14.20 -17.99
CA THR A 31 4.08 -15.48 -17.27
C THR A 31 5.42 -15.73 -16.59
N ALA A 32 5.47 -16.76 -15.74
CA ALA A 32 6.70 -17.22 -15.11
C ALA A 32 7.76 -17.64 -16.14
N THR A 33 7.33 -18.24 -17.26
CA THR A 33 8.20 -18.67 -18.36
C THR A 33 8.85 -17.46 -19.04
N ASP A 34 8.05 -16.45 -19.42
CA ASP A 34 8.56 -15.22 -20.04
C ASP A 34 9.62 -14.54 -19.17
N LEU A 35 9.37 -14.49 -17.87
CA LEU A 35 10.29 -13.90 -16.92
C LEU A 35 11.60 -14.68 -16.82
N GLN A 36 11.54 -16.02 -16.82
CA GLN A 36 12.74 -16.85 -16.76
C GLN A 36 13.58 -16.76 -18.03
N ASP A 37 12.93 -16.82 -19.19
CA ASP A 37 13.60 -16.72 -20.49
C ASP A 37 14.26 -15.35 -20.64
N ALA A 38 13.56 -14.28 -20.26
CA ALA A 38 14.11 -12.93 -20.29
C ALA A 38 15.30 -12.75 -19.35
N LYS A 39 15.25 -13.31 -18.13
CA LYS A 39 16.40 -13.27 -17.21
C LYS A 39 17.61 -14.00 -17.77
N ARG A 40 17.40 -15.18 -18.36
CA ARG A 40 18.47 -15.97 -18.99
C ARG A 40 19.12 -15.18 -20.12
N TYR A 41 18.30 -14.65 -21.02
CA TYR A 41 18.78 -13.81 -22.12
C TYR A 41 19.56 -12.60 -21.62
N CYS A 42 19.04 -11.87 -20.62
CA CYS A 42 19.72 -10.71 -20.07
C CYS A 42 21.07 -11.07 -19.43
N ASN A 43 21.18 -12.22 -18.75
CA ASN A 43 22.44 -12.67 -18.17
C ASN A 43 23.47 -13.07 -19.24
N GLU A 44 23.02 -13.82 -20.25
CA GLU A 44 23.89 -14.36 -21.31
C GLU A 44 24.36 -13.29 -22.29
N PHE A 45 23.46 -12.38 -22.71
CA PHE A 45 23.70 -11.47 -23.83
C PHE A 45 23.82 -10.00 -23.42
N LEU A 46 23.27 -9.60 -22.27
CA LEU A 46 23.27 -8.19 -21.82
C LEU A 46 24.15 -7.95 -20.58
N GLY A 47 24.93 -8.95 -20.15
CA GLY A 47 25.84 -8.85 -19.01
C GLY A 47 25.15 -8.63 -17.66
N ALA A 48 23.87 -9.01 -17.55
CA ALA A 48 23.14 -8.94 -16.29
C ALA A 48 23.61 -10.03 -15.32
N THR A 49 23.40 -9.81 -14.03
CA THR A 49 23.75 -10.77 -12.97
C THR A 49 22.52 -11.05 -12.11
N ILE A 50 21.43 -11.46 -12.76
CA ILE A 50 20.14 -11.67 -12.11
C ILE A 50 20.03 -13.13 -11.67
N LYS A 51 19.56 -13.36 -10.43
CA LYS A 51 19.30 -14.72 -9.94
C LYS A 51 18.18 -15.38 -10.75
N LEU A 52 18.50 -16.52 -11.38
CA LEU A 52 17.56 -17.33 -12.14
C LEU A 52 16.62 -18.11 -11.19
N ASP A 53 17.17 -18.70 -10.13
CA ASP A 53 16.43 -19.61 -9.21
C ASP A 53 15.56 -18.89 -8.16
N SER A 54 15.26 -17.61 -8.36
CA SER A 54 14.37 -16.87 -7.47
C SER A 54 12.90 -17.17 -7.78
N ASN A 55 12.05 -17.23 -6.75
CA ASN A 55 10.60 -17.31 -6.93
C ASN A 55 10.10 -16.18 -7.87
N PRO A 56 9.55 -16.50 -9.07
CA PRO A 56 9.17 -15.53 -10.08
C PRO A 56 8.04 -14.60 -9.60
N PHE A 57 7.17 -15.07 -8.68
CA PHE A 57 6.09 -14.27 -8.11
C PHE A 57 6.58 -13.10 -7.24
N ASN A 58 7.84 -13.15 -6.77
CA ASN A 58 8.44 -12.02 -6.05
C ASN A 58 8.92 -10.90 -6.99
N PHE A 59 9.06 -11.14 -8.29
CA PHE A 59 9.68 -10.18 -9.20
C PHE A 59 8.91 -8.84 -9.25
N MET A 60 7.62 -8.88 -9.56
CA MET A 60 6.78 -7.67 -9.59
C MET A 60 6.57 -7.11 -8.18
N LYS A 61 6.37 -8.00 -7.20
CA LYS A 61 6.23 -7.64 -5.78
C LYS A 61 7.39 -6.77 -5.28
N ASP A 62 8.62 -7.12 -5.62
CA ASP A 62 9.81 -6.35 -5.24
C ASP A 62 9.90 -5.01 -5.98
N ILE A 63 9.39 -4.93 -7.22
CA ILE A 63 9.37 -3.70 -8.00
C ILE A 63 8.40 -2.71 -7.36
N VAL A 64 7.16 -3.13 -7.10
CA VAL A 64 6.08 -2.26 -6.59
C VAL A 64 6.31 -1.83 -5.14
N ARG A 65 6.91 -2.69 -4.31
CA ARG A 65 7.10 -2.44 -2.86
C ARG A 65 8.23 -1.48 -2.54
N GLY A 66 9.24 -1.38 -3.40
CA GLY A 66 10.45 -0.60 -3.12
C GLY A 66 10.25 0.91 -3.33
N LYS A 67 10.96 1.74 -2.55
CA LYS A 67 10.97 3.22 -2.68
C LYS A 67 11.39 3.74 -4.06
N ALA A 68 12.07 2.91 -4.85
CA ALA A 68 12.54 3.24 -6.20
C ALA A 68 11.67 2.63 -7.30
N ALA A 69 10.45 2.17 -7.00
CA ALA A 69 9.56 1.49 -7.96
C ALA A 69 9.43 2.25 -9.29
N ALA A 70 9.12 3.54 -9.23
CA ALA A 70 9.01 4.41 -10.40
C ALA A 70 10.30 4.49 -11.25
N LYS A 71 11.48 4.28 -10.64
CA LYS A 71 12.79 4.28 -11.30
C LYS A 71 13.17 2.92 -11.88
N ILE A 72 12.51 1.84 -11.45
CA ILE A 72 12.74 0.48 -11.95
C ILE A 72 11.87 0.23 -13.20
N TRP A 73 10.69 0.85 -13.28
CA TRP A 73 9.87 0.77 -14.48
C TRP A 73 10.58 1.46 -15.67
N PRO A 74 10.71 0.83 -16.85
CA PRO A 74 11.48 1.42 -17.94
C PRO A 74 10.78 2.66 -18.53
N ASP A 75 11.52 3.78 -18.63
CA ASP A 75 11.01 5.05 -19.17
C ASP A 75 10.37 4.89 -20.57
N ARG A 76 10.95 4.05 -21.43
CA ARG A 76 10.41 3.79 -22.78
C ARG A 76 9.04 3.09 -22.73
N VAL A 77 8.82 2.16 -21.81
CA VAL A 77 7.54 1.45 -21.68
C VAL A 77 6.46 2.44 -21.23
N ARG A 78 6.79 3.33 -20.29
CA ARG A 78 5.94 4.45 -19.89
C ARG A 78 5.63 5.40 -21.03
N GLN A 79 6.64 5.83 -21.80
CA GLN A 79 6.46 6.71 -22.96
C GLN A 79 5.58 6.11 -24.05
N LEU A 80 5.56 4.78 -24.17
CA LEU A 80 4.66 4.06 -25.07
C LEU A 80 3.25 3.86 -24.49
N GLY A 81 2.98 4.39 -23.29
CA GLY A 81 1.67 4.38 -22.66
C GLY A 81 1.34 3.10 -21.90
N PHE A 82 2.33 2.33 -21.45
CA PHE A 82 2.11 1.09 -20.71
C PHE A 82 2.73 1.10 -19.30
N VAL A 83 2.02 0.49 -18.35
CA VAL A 83 2.46 0.24 -16.97
C VAL A 83 2.27 -1.22 -16.59
N GLY A 84 2.84 -1.64 -15.47
CA GLY A 84 2.77 -3.02 -14.98
C GLY A 84 1.80 -3.16 -13.83
N GLU A 85 0.82 -4.04 -13.97
CA GLU A 85 -0.11 -4.40 -12.89
C GLU A 85 0.17 -5.82 -12.39
N GLN A 86 0.21 -6.01 -11.08
CA GLN A 86 0.44 -7.34 -10.52
C GLN A 86 -0.76 -8.26 -10.81
N ARG A 87 -0.47 -9.45 -11.32
CA ARG A 87 -1.45 -10.53 -11.52
C ARG A 87 -1.06 -11.72 -10.67
N THR A 88 -2.06 -12.47 -10.22
CA THR A 88 -1.86 -13.62 -9.32
C THR A 88 -2.69 -14.80 -9.80
N GLY A 89 -2.10 -16.01 -9.74
CA GLY A 89 -2.74 -17.25 -10.15
C GLY A 89 -2.33 -17.71 -11.55
N GLY A 90 -2.45 -19.00 -11.84
CA GLY A 90 -2.24 -19.55 -13.19
C GLY A 90 -0.85 -19.34 -13.80
N GLY A 91 0.20 -19.16 -12.99
CA GLY A 91 1.56 -18.88 -13.49
C GLY A 91 1.77 -17.45 -14.00
N GLN A 92 0.79 -16.57 -13.81
CA GLN A 92 0.86 -15.14 -14.17
C GLN A 92 1.73 -14.39 -13.16
N ILE A 93 2.56 -13.46 -13.65
CA ILE A 93 3.43 -12.63 -12.81
C ILE A 93 2.91 -11.20 -12.77
N PHE A 94 2.67 -10.62 -13.94
CA PHE A 94 2.12 -9.28 -14.09
C PHE A 94 1.53 -9.10 -15.49
N GLU A 95 0.82 -8.00 -15.69
CA GLU A 95 0.26 -7.62 -16.99
C GLU A 95 0.73 -6.21 -17.36
N PHE A 96 1.07 -6.02 -18.64
CA PHE A 96 1.22 -4.70 -19.21
C PHE A 96 -0.15 -4.11 -19.52
N VAL A 97 -0.54 -3.07 -18.81
CA VAL A 97 -1.83 -2.40 -19.00
C VAL A 97 -1.61 -0.98 -19.55
N PRO A 98 -2.51 -0.47 -20.39
CA PRO A 98 -2.41 0.91 -20.87
C PRO A 98 -2.55 1.89 -19.70
N VAL A 99 -1.82 3.00 -19.76
CA VAL A 99 -1.99 4.12 -18.83
C VAL A 99 -3.38 4.74 -19.09
N VAL A 100 -4.27 4.66 -18.10
CA VAL A 100 -5.56 5.34 -18.14
C VAL A 100 -5.32 6.82 -17.83
N GLN A 101 -5.64 7.71 -18.77
CA GLN A 101 -5.49 9.16 -18.56
C GLN A 101 -6.31 9.61 -17.35
N GLY A 102 -5.67 10.30 -16.41
CA GLY A 102 -6.29 10.76 -15.15
C GLY A 102 -6.04 9.85 -13.96
N THR A 103 -5.56 8.62 -14.17
CA THR A 103 -5.11 7.73 -13.11
C THR A 103 -3.61 7.91 -12.93
N SER A 104 -3.19 8.57 -11.85
CA SER A 104 -1.77 8.63 -11.45
C SER A 104 -1.20 7.21 -11.47
N GLU A 105 -0.01 7.03 -12.05
CA GLU A 105 0.66 5.74 -11.94
C GLU A 105 0.73 5.33 -10.46
N SER A 106 0.36 4.09 -10.15
CA SER A 106 0.56 3.47 -8.83
C SER A 106 1.97 3.69 -8.27
N PHE A 107 2.94 3.96 -9.15
CA PHE A 107 4.34 4.19 -8.84
C PHE A 107 4.70 5.62 -8.42
N GLU A 108 3.89 6.63 -8.74
CA GLU A 108 4.19 8.04 -8.48
C GLU A 108 3.73 8.49 -7.09
N ILE A 109 2.64 7.93 -6.58
CA ILE A 109 2.13 8.29 -5.25
C ILE A 109 2.96 7.58 -4.17
N ASP A 110 3.82 8.33 -3.49
CA ASP A 110 4.61 7.87 -2.34
C ASP A 110 4.16 8.64 -1.10
N PHE A 111 3.23 8.06 -0.32
CA PHE A 111 2.73 8.69 0.89
C PHE A 111 3.82 8.75 1.96
N ARG A 112 4.28 9.96 2.27
CA ARG A 112 5.31 10.24 3.28
C ARG A 112 5.04 11.55 3.98
N PRO A 113 5.48 11.69 5.24
CA PRO A 113 5.41 12.98 5.90
C PRO A 113 6.26 14.00 5.11
N THR A 114 5.66 15.16 4.85
CA THR A 114 6.33 16.36 4.33
C THR A 114 6.63 17.31 5.49
N ASP A 115 7.25 18.45 5.19
CA ASP A 115 7.49 19.50 6.20
C ASP A 115 6.17 20.12 6.70
N ASP A 116 5.09 20.00 5.93
CA ASP A 116 3.76 20.50 6.26
C ASP A 116 2.89 19.47 7.01
N THR A 117 3.32 18.21 7.11
CA THR A 117 2.54 17.16 7.78
C THR A 117 2.36 17.48 9.27
N PRO A 118 1.11 17.62 9.76
CA PRO A 118 0.84 17.92 11.16
C PRO A 118 1.45 16.87 12.09
N SER A 119 2.17 17.32 13.11
CA SER A 119 2.88 16.44 14.05
C SER A 119 2.30 16.51 15.45
N TYR A 120 1.98 15.36 16.03
CA TYR A 120 1.46 15.25 17.39
C TYR A 120 2.33 14.31 18.22
N GLN A 121 2.64 14.71 19.46
CA GLN A 121 3.42 13.86 20.35
C GLN A 121 2.52 12.81 20.97
N VAL A 122 2.98 11.56 20.95
CA VAL A 122 2.35 10.43 21.64
C VAL A 122 3.34 9.89 22.66
N GLN A 123 2.90 9.82 23.91
CA GLN A 123 3.71 9.20 24.96
C GLN A 123 3.83 7.70 24.69
N SER A 124 5.05 7.18 24.78
CA SER A 124 5.33 5.74 24.67
C SER A 124 5.79 5.14 26.00
N LEU A 125 5.71 5.90 27.09
CA LEU A 125 6.10 5.46 28.43
C LEU A 125 5.25 4.27 28.90
N SER A 126 3.99 4.20 28.47
CA SER A 126 3.08 3.09 28.76
C SER A 126 3.45 1.76 28.10
N LEU A 127 4.36 1.73 27.12
CA LEU A 127 4.83 0.46 26.57
C LEU A 127 5.78 -0.23 27.56
N PRO A 128 5.56 -1.52 27.87
CA PRO A 128 6.47 -2.28 28.71
C PRO A 128 7.91 -2.25 28.18
N LEU A 129 8.89 -2.13 29.08
CA LEU A 129 10.31 -2.14 28.71
C LEU A 129 10.71 -3.40 27.94
N ALA A 130 10.13 -4.55 28.30
CA ALA A 130 10.33 -5.81 27.59
C ALA A 130 9.89 -5.72 26.11
N SER A 131 8.75 -5.06 25.84
CA SER A 131 8.27 -4.82 24.48
C SER A 131 9.23 -3.90 23.72
N LYS A 132 9.68 -2.80 24.35
CA LYS A 132 10.66 -1.88 23.72
C LYS A 132 11.99 -2.57 23.40
N ALA A 133 12.46 -3.46 24.28
CA ALA A 133 13.71 -4.20 24.11
C ALA A 133 13.67 -5.21 22.95
N LEU A 134 12.48 -5.74 22.60
CA LEU A 134 12.31 -6.65 21.47
C LEU A 134 12.55 -5.95 20.12
N GLY A 135 12.11 -4.68 20.01
CA GLY A 135 12.52 -3.75 18.96
C GLY A 135 12.49 -4.28 17.52
N ARG A 136 11.40 -4.94 17.13
CA ARG A 136 11.27 -5.62 15.82
C ARG A 136 11.01 -4.63 14.68
N THR A 137 11.32 -5.02 13.45
CA THR A 137 11.10 -4.20 12.24
C THR A 137 10.15 -4.91 11.28
N ASP A 138 8.99 -5.33 11.77
CA ASP A 138 7.93 -5.96 10.98
C ASP A 138 6.56 -5.32 11.22
N GLU A 139 5.66 -5.51 10.27
CA GLU A 139 4.33 -4.88 10.25
C GLU A 139 3.49 -5.27 11.49
N SER A 140 3.63 -6.50 11.98
CA SER A 140 2.94 -6.97 13.19
C SER A 140 3.38 -6.21 14.45
N TRP A 141 4.68 -5.96 14.61
CA TRP A 141 5.19 -5.13 15.70
C TRP A 141 4.68 -3.69 15.62
N LEU A 142 4.69 -3.10 14.42
CA LEU A 142 4.17 -1.74 14.20
C LEU A 142 2.70 -1.63 14.64
N LEU A 143 1.86 -2.58 14.23
CA LEU A 143 0.45 -2.63 14.62
C LEU A 143 0.27 -2.82 16.13
N GLN A 144 1.04 -3.72 16.75
CA GLN A 144 0.96 -3.94 18.19
C GLN A 144 1.29 -2.66 18.97
N VAL A 145 2.32 -1.92 18.55
CA VAL A 145 2.63 -0.62 19.16
C VAL A 145 1.53 0.40 18.87
N ALA A 146 0.99 0.42 17.64
CA ALA A 146 -0.08 1.34 17.26
C ALA A 146 -1.34 1.16 18.11
N VAL A 147 -1.74 -0.09 18.36
CA VAL A 147 -2.88 -0.44 19.21
C VAL A 147 -2.62 -0.06 20.67
N ASN A 148 -1.47 -0.43 21.23
CA ASN A 148 -1.15 -0.13 22.63
C ASN A 148 -1.04 1.37 22.91
N LEU A 149 -0.60 2.15 21.91
CA LEU A 149 -0.48 3.60 22.01
C LEU A 149 -1.67 4.37 21.45
N ARG A 150 -2.76 3.67 21.07
CA ARG A 150 -3.99 4.30 20.60
C ARG A 150 -3.75 5.26 19.43
N ILE A 151 -2.90 4.87 18.49
CA ILE A 151 -2.43 5.72 17.38
C ILE A 151 -3.57 6.11 16.45
N ILE A 152 -4.42 5.14 16.07
CA ILE A 152 -5.58 5.40 15.21
C ILE A 152 -6.60 6.25 15.95
N GLU A 153 -6.92 5.89 17.20
CA GLU A 153 -7.81 6.65 18.07
C GLU A 153 -7.33 8.11 18.19
N THR A 154 -6.04 8.32 18.46
CA THR A 154 -5.44 9.66 18.55
C THR A 154 -5.60 10.40 17.23
N HIS A 155 -5.31 9.77 16.08
CA HIS A 155 -5.45 10.39 14.77
C HIS A 155 -6.89 10.90 14.51
N PHE A 156 -7.91 10.11 14.86
CA PHE A 156 -9.31 10.52 14.70
C PHE A 156 -9.78 11.51 15.77
N ALA A 157 -9.13 11.56 16.94
CA ALA A 157 -9.42 12.52 18.00
C ALA A 157 -8.80 13.91 17.73
N VAL A 158 -7.62 13.97 17.11
CA VAL A 158 -6.83 15.19 16.95
C VAL A 158 -6.85 15.73 15.51
N GLY A 159 -6.37 16.96 15.39
CA GLY A 159 -6.18 17.64 14.12
C GLY A 159 -7.45 18.18 13.48
N GLU A 160 -7.23 19.03 12.49
CA GLU A 160 -8.29 19.67 11.71
C GLU A 160 -8.75 18.75 10.57
N ASN A 161 -9.80 19.16 9.87
CA ASN A 161 -10.35 18.46 8.70
C ASN A 161 -10.77 17.00 8.97
N ARG A 162 -11.30 16.69 10.16
CA ARG A 162 -11.84 15.35 10.44
C ARG A 162 -13.07 15.08 9.58
N GLN A 163 -13.14 13.91 8.94
CA GLN A 163 -14.32 13.49 8.14
C GLN A 163 -15.50 13.07 9.01
N ILE A 164 -15.20 12.64 10.23
CA ILE A 164 -16.18 12.22 11.22
C ILE A 164 -15.88 12.86 12.57
N GLU A 165 -16.93 13.15 13.34
CA GLU A 165 -16.81 13.49 14.75
C GLU A 165 -16.88 12.20 15.56
N ALA A 166 -15.73 11.58 15.81
CA ALA A 166 -15.65 10.32 16.53
C ALA A 166 -16.04 10.48 18.01
N LEU A 167 -16.97 9.66 18.47
CA LEU A 167 -17.44 9.58 19.87
C LEU A 167 -16.74 8.42 20.60
N GLU A 168 -16.50 7.32 19.90
CA GLU A 168 -15.85 6.12 20.43
C GLU A 168 -15.12 5.40 19.29
N LEU A 169 -13.91 4.91 19.53
CA LEU A 169 -13.13 4.16 18.55
C LEU A 169 -12.48 2.94 19.23
N ASN A 170 -12.80 1.75 18.73
CA ASN A 170 -12.36 0.48 19.29
C ASN A 170 -11.60 -0.34 18.25
N HIS A 171 -10.40 -0.80 18.62
CA HIS A 171 -9.73 -1.86 17.89
C HIS A 171 -10.51 -3.16 18.01
N LEU A 172 -10.86 -3.76 16.87
CA LEU A 172 -11.55 -5.05 16.84
C LEU A 172 -10.55 -6.20 16.75
N GLN A 173 -9.75 -6.23 15.68
CA GLN A 173 -8.93 -7.38 15.34
C GLN A 173 -7.76 -6.99 14.42
N MET A 174 -6.64 -7.71 14.55
CA MET A 174 -5.48 -7.68 13.66
C MET A 174 -5.41 -8.93 12.77
N ASP A 175 -4.68 -8.85 11.66
CA ASP A 175 -4.40 -9.96 10.72
C ASP A 175 -5.66 -10.69 10.24
N ILE A 176 -6.68 -9.93 9.81
CA ILE A 176 -7.92 -10.50 9.28
C ILE A 176 -7.65 -11.05 7.89
N LYS A 177 -7.69 -12.38 7.78
CA LYS A 177 -7.51 -13.10 6.52
C LYS A 177 -8.85 -13.40 5.87
N LEU A 178 -9.13 -12.68 4.79
CA LEU A 178 -10.23 -12.98 3.87
C LEU A 178 -9.66 -13.75 2.67
N ARG A 179 -10.53 -14.42 1.90
CA ARG A 179 -10.13 -15.39 0.86
C ARG A 179 -9.06 -14.90 -0.11
N LYS A 180 -9.05 -13.61 -0.45
CA LYS A 180 -8.10 -13.00 -1.41
C LYS A 180 -7.43 -11.73 -0.89
N VAL A 181 -7.78 -11.29 0.32
CA VAL A 181 -7.39 -9.99 0.86
C VAL A 181 -7.07 -10.14 2.33
N GLN A 182 -6.01 -9.49 2.78
CA GLN A 182 -5.67 -9.36 4.18
C GLN A 182 -5.94 -7.92 4.60
N ILE A 183 -6.59 -7.74 5.75
CA ILE A 183 -6.72 -6.44 6.43
C ILE A 183 -5.83 -6.51 7.67
N ASP A 184 -4.85 -5.62 7.77
CA ASP A 184 -3.84 -5.70 8.83
C ASP A 184 -4.41 -5.38 10.20
N ALA A 185 -5.28 -4.36 10.29
CA ALA A 185 -6.13 -4.14 11.45
C ALA A 185 -7.48 -3.53 11.07
N LEU A 186 -8.49 -3.84 11.88
CA LEU A 186 -9.85 -3.32 11.75
C LEU A 186 -10.28 -2.67 13.06
N TYR A 187 -10.86 -1.48 12.93
CA TYR A 187 -11.45 -0.74 14.04
C TYR A 187 -12.92 -0.45 13.76
N TYR A 188 -13.69 -0.31 14.82
CA TYR A 188 -15.06 0.17 14.79
C TYR A 188 -15.14 1.54 15.44
N VAL A 189 -15.81 2.47 14.77
CA VAL A 189 -15.99 3.84 15.28
C VAL A 189 -17.47 4.17 15.37
N ARG A 190 -17.89 4.70 16.52
CA ARG A 190 -19.14 5.44 16.67
C ARG A 190 -18.83 6.91 16.49
N HIS A 191 -19.63 7.59 15.66
CA HIS A 191 -19.47 9.01 15.37
C HIS A 191 -20.83 9.69 15.41
N THR A 192 -20.83 11.02 15.55
CA THR A 192 -22.06 11.81 15.45
C THR A 192 -22.79 11.47 14.13
N PRO A 193 -24.05 10.99 14.17
CA PRO A 193 -24.81 10.70 12.96
C PRO A 193 -24.97 11.96 12.11
N ASN A 194 -24.98 11.80 10.79
CA ASN A 194 -25.26 12.88 9.85
C ASN A 194 -26.07 12.37 8.65
N LEU A 195 -26.45 13.27 7.74
CA LEU A 195 -27.29 12.93 6.59
C LEU A 195 -26.67 11.88 5.64
N THR A 196 -25.35 11.83 5.53
CA THR A 196 -24.65 10.87 4.65
C THR A 196 -24.32 9.56 5.37
N ALA A 197 -24.26 9.56 6.71
CA ALA A 197 -23.97 8.39 7.55
C ALA A 197 -24.93 8.35 8.76
N PRO A 198 -26.21 8.00 8.54
CA PRO A 198 -27.26 8.11 9.56
C PRO A 198 -27.12 7.09 10.70
N SER A 199 -26.39 6.00 10.49
CA SER A 199 -26.15 4.97 11.52
C SER A 199 -25.25 5.46 12.65
N GLY A 200 -24.46 6.52 12.43
CA GLY A 200 -23.42 6.97 13.35
C GLY A 200 -22.35 5.92 13.61
N ALA A 201 -22.09 5.03 12.63
CA ALA A 201 -21.12 3.96 12.75
C ALA A 201 -20.33 3.74 11.46
N ALA A 202 -19.03 3.51 11.59
CA ALA A 202 -18.15 3.14 10.47
C ALA A 202 -17.13 2.08 10.89
N LEU A 203 -16.56 1.42 9.90
CA LEU A 203 -15.35 0.62 10.06
C LEU A 203 -14.14 1.40 9.55
N ILE A 204 -13.00 1.24 10.22
CA ILE A 204 -11.72 1.76 9.76
C ILE A 204 -10.82 0.56 9.43
N THR A 205 -10.43 0.42 8.17
CA THR A 205 -9.46 -0.58 7.71
C THR A 205 -8.08 0.04 7.74
N VAL A 206 -7.10 -0.64 8.32
CA VAL A 206 -5.71 -0.16 8.43
C VAL A 206 -4.79 -1.09 7.65
N GLU A 207 -3.97 -0.52 6.76
CA GLU A 207 -2.79 -1.16 6.16
C GLU A 207 -1.52 -0.68 6.88
N ALA A 208 -0.67 -1.59 7.33
CA ALA A 208 0.58 -1.25 8.00
C ALA A 208 1.78 -1.44 7.07
N LYS A 209 2.72 -0.48 7.11
CA LYS A 209 3.96 -0.52 6.34
C LYS A 209 5.17 -0.18 7.19
N GLN A 210 6.26 -0.91 6.96
CA GLN A 210 7.57 -0.54 7.46
C GLN A 210 8.15 0.62 6.66
N GLY A 211 9.05 1.40 7.27
CA GLY A 211 9.55 2.65 6.68
C GLY A 211 10.30 2.53 5.36
N ASN A 212 10.64 1.32 4.92
CA ASN A 212 11.24 1.02 3.61
C ASN A 212 10.23 0.58 2.53
N GLN A 213 8.96 0.37 2.90
CA GLN A 213 7.89 -0.07 2.01
C GLN A 213 6.97 1.10 1.63
N ARG A 214 6.27 0.97 0.51
CA ARG A 214 5.27 1.93 0.04
C ARG A 214 3.86 1.54 0.50
N ILE A 215 3.04 2.54 0.78
CA ILE A 215 1.59 2.39 0.93
C ILE A 215 1.00 2.24 -0.48
N LEU A 216 0.33 1.12 -0.76
CA LEU A 216 -0.22 0.81 -2.07
C LEU A 216 -1.74 1.00 -2.06
N THR A 217 -2.23 1.94 -2.87
CA THR A 217 -3.66 2.28 -2.94
C THR A 217 -4.52 1.12 -3.44
N GLU A 218 -3.97 0.21 -4.25
CA GLU A 218 -4.68 -1.00 -4.72
C GLU A 218 -4.85 -2.04 -3.62
N GLN A 219 -3.93 -2.10 -2.64
CA GLN A 219 -4.12 -2.96 -1.47
C GLN A 219 -5.28 -2.43 -0.63
N ILE A 220 -5.28 -1.12 -0.36
CA ILE A 220 -6.32 -0.43 0.41
C ILE A 220 -7.67 -0.55 -0.31
N ALA A 221 -7.73 -0.33 -1.62
CA ALA A 221 -8.97 -0.46 -2.40
C ALA A 221 -9.58 -1.87 -2.28
N ARG A 222 -8.74 -2.90 -2.33
CA ARG A 222 -9.17 -4.30 -2.15
C ARG A 222 -9.68 -4.57 -0.73
N GLN A 223 -9.06 -3.97 0.29
CA GLN A 223 -9.51 -4.09 1.69
C GLN A 223 -10.89 -3.47 1.91
N VAL A 224 -11.14 -2.28 1.34
CA VAL A 224 -12.44 -1.62 1.40
C VAL A 224 -13.53 -2.50 0.78
N LYS A 225 -13.29 -3.01 -0.44
CA LYS A 225 -14.23 -3.92 -1.12
C LYS A 225 -14.50 -5.17 -0.28
N ALA A 226 -13.45 -5.81 0.21
CA ALA A 226 -13.56 -7.02 1.01
C ALA A 226 -14.30 -6.79 2.35
N ALA A 227 -14.07 -5.65 3.00
CA ALA A 227 -14.77 -5.29 4.23
C ALA A 227 -16.26 -5.00 4.02
N PHE A 228 -16.65 -4.41 2.88
CA PHE A 228 -18.06 -4.27 2.51
C PHE A 228 -18.73 -5.61 2.19
N GLU A 229 -18.01 -6.54 1.57
CA GLU A 229 -18.50 -7.90 1.31
C GLU A 229 -18.70 -8.71 2.60
N SER A 230 -17.87 -8.47 3.63
CA SER A 230 -17.88 -9.24 4.87
C SER A 230 -18.73 -8.64 6.00
N THR A 231 -19.25 -7.42 5.85
CA THR A 231 -19.98 -6.70 6.92
C THR A 231 -21.21 -6.01 6.36
N SER A 232 -22.09 -5.52 7.23
CA SER A 232 -23.27 -4.71 6.87
C SER A 232 -23.08 -3.20 7.08
N ASN A 233 -21.86 -2.74 7.43
CA ASN A 233 -21.58 -1.32 7.64
C ASN A 233 -21.79 -0.50 6.35
N ASP A 234 -22.33 0.71 6.49
CA ASP A 234 -22.59 1.60 5.36
C ASP A 234 -21.40 2.52 5.02
N LEU A 235 -20.44 2.64 5.93
CA LEU A 235 -19.29 3.53 5.81
C LEU A 235 -18.00 2.80 6.19
N ILE A 236 -16.99 2.91 5.33
CA ILE A 236 -15.63 2.45 5.58
C ILE A 236 -14.67 3.61 5.39
N ILE A 237 -13.79 3.84 6.36
CA ILE A 237 -12.74 4.85 6.31
C ILE A 237 -11.40 4.12 6.11
N PRO A 238 -10.82 4.15 4.90
CA PRO A 238 -9.53 3.50 4.66
C PRO A 238 -8.42 4.31 5.33
N THR A 239 -7.50 3.62 5.98
CA THR A 239 -6.35 4.23 6.68
C THR A 239 -5.10 3.41 6.42
N ALA A 240 -3.95 4.06 6.41
CA ALA A 240 -2.66 3.40 6.38
C ALA A 240 -1.74 3.97 7.46
N ILE A 241 -0.86 3.13 8.00
CA ILE A 241 0.20 3.56 8.91
C ILE A 241 1.57 3.14 8.37
N ALA A 242 2.56 4.01 8.54
CA ALA A 242 3.94 3.74 8.17
C ALA A 242 4.91 4.07 9.31
N ALA A 243 5.85 3.17 9.60
CA ALA A 243 6.93 3.43 10.55
C ALA A 243 7.93 4.46 9.98
N ILE A 244 8.29 5.48 10.76
CA ILE A 244 9.29 6.49 10.41
C ILE A 244 10.45 6.40 11.39
N ARG A 245 11.48 5.66 10.97
CA ARG A 245 12.60 5.22 11.80
C ARG A 245 13.12 6.31 12.74
N GLY A 246 13.09 6.03 14.03
CA GLY A 246 13.62 6.89 15.09
C GLY A 246 12.73 8.10 15.40
N LYS A 247 11.54 8.19 14.81
CA LYS A 247 10.60 9.29 15.05
C LYS A 247 9.24 8.80 15.56
N GLY A 248 8.58 7.90 14.82
CA GLY A 248 7.23 7.46 15.19
C GLY A 248 6.42 6.92 14.02
N MET A 249 5.11 7.14 14.02
CA MET A 249 4.21 6.59 13.01
C MET A 249 3.57 7.68 12.18
N TYR A 250 3.70 7.56 10.86
CA TYR A 250 2.97 8.35 9.89
C TYR A 250 1.63 7.69 9.61
N VAL A 251 0.53 8.43 9.76
CA VAL A 251 -0.84 7.96 9.53
C VAL A 251 -1.41 8.69 8.32
N VAL A 252 -2.00 7.95 7.39
CA VAL A 252 -2.68 8.48 6.21
C VAL A 252 -4.15 8.05 6.28
N GLU A 253 -5.03 9.02 6.30
CA GLU A 253 -6.48 8.84 6.22
C GLU A 253 -6.92 9.12 4.79
N PHE A 254 -7.71 8.20 4.24
CA PHE A 254 -8.33 8.35 2.92
C PHE A 254 -9.79 8.72 3.09
N LYS A 255 -10.39 9.28 2.03
CA LYS A 255 -11.81 9.64 2.03
C LYS A 255 -12.67 8.43 2.39
N ALA A 256 -13.64 8.67 3.26
CA ALA A 256 -14.63 7.69 3.64
C ALA A 256 -15.40 7.24 2.40
N VAL A 257 -15.65 5.94 2.30
CA VAL A 257 -16.34 5.31 1.18
C VAL A 257 -17.69 4.86 1.70
N HIS A 258 -18.76 5.26 1.02
CA HIS A 258 -20.11 4.77 1.32
C HIS A 258 -20.38 3.48 0.55
N ARG A 259 -21.18 2.59 1.13
CA ARG A 259 -21.60 1.34 0.49
C ARG A 259 -22.29 1.58 -0.86
N SER A 260 -23.05 2.68 -1.00
CA SER A 260 -23.68 3.08 -2.26
C SER A 260 -22.67 3.31 -3.39
N ASP A 261 -21.45 3.71 -3.05
CA ASP A 261 -20.44 4.16 -4.00
C ASP A 261 -19.46 3.04 -4.36
N ILE A 262 -19.61 1.85 -3.77
CA ILE A 262 -18.65 0.75 -3.94
C ILE A 262 -18.57 0.25 -5.38
N ALA A 263 -19.67 0.38 -6.14
CA ALA A 263 -19.73 -0.03 -7.55
C ALA A 263 -18.83 0.83 -8.45
N THR A 264 -18.61 2.10 -8.09
CA THR A 264 -17.77 3.06 -8.82
C THR A 264 -16.44 3.33 -8.11
N PHE A 265 -16.20 2.71 -6.96
CA PHE A 265 -14.96 2.87 -6.20
C PHE A 265 -13.79 2.12 -6.86
N GLU A 266 -12.89 2.88 -7.46
CA GLU A 266 -11.68 2.37 -8.08
C GLU A 266 -10.46 2.43 -7.15
N ALA A 267 -10.21 3.59 -6.55
CA ALA A 267 -9.04 3.83 -5.71
C ALA A 267 -9.37 4.77 -4.53
N PRO A 268 -8.69 4.59 -3.37
CA PRO A 268 -8.83 5.50 -2.25
C PRO A 268 -8.26 6.89 -2.60
N VAL A 269 -9.00 7.93 -2.23
CA VAL A 269 -8.60 9.33 -2.41
C VAL A 269 -7.98 9.83 -1.12
N PHE A 270 -6.80 10.44 -1.18
CA PHE A 270 -6.17 11.06 -0.01
C PHE A 270 -7.11 12.07 0.65
N HIS A 271 -7.16 12.08 1.97
CA HIS A 271 -7.94 13.05 2.74
C HIS A 271 -7.05 13.91 3.65
N ARG A 272 -6.35 13.28 4.59
CA ARG A 272 -5.39 13.96 5.46
C ARG A 272 -4.34 12.98 5.99
N ASP A 273 -3.29 13.52 6.56
CA ASP A 273 -2.21 12.78 7.20
C ASP A 273 -1.81 13.40 8.54
N ALA A 274 -1.09 12.62 9.34
CA ALA A 274 -0.44 13.12 10.55
C ALA A 274 0.80 12.29 10.88
N MET A 275 1.78 12.94 11.49
CA MET A 275 2.95 12.31 12.08
C MET A 275 2.78 12.19 13.60
N LEU A 276 2.59 10.97 14.10
CA LEU A 276 2.49 10.69 15.53
C LEU A 276 3.88 10.35 16.07
N VAL A 277 4.52 11.33 16.72
CA VAL A 277 5.90 11.28 17.20
C VAL A 277 5.95 10.59 18.56
N LEU A 278 6.64 9.45 18.63
CA LEU A 278 6.71 8.64 19.84
C LEU A 278 7.77 9.18 20.81
N ARG A 279 7.38 9.43 22.06
CA ARG A 279 8.30 9.90 23.11
C ARG A 279 8.19 9.07 24.40
N PRO A 280 9.27 8.39 24.84
CA PRO A 280 10.57 8.22 24.16
C PRO A 280 10.44 7.46 22.81
N ALA A 281 11.49 7.49 22.00
CA ALA A 281 11.51 6.71 20.75
C ALA A 281 11.35 5.21 21.04
N VAL A 282 10.68 4.50 20.14
CA VAL A 282 10.46 3.05 20.23
C VAL A 282 11.34 2.35 19.19
N GLN A 283 12.14 1.37 19.62
CA GLN A 283 13.02 0.66 18.71
C GLN A 283 12.23 -0.07 17.61
N GLY A 284 12.74 0.02 16.38
CA GLY A 284 12.11 -0.58 15.20
C GLY A 284 11.03 0.28 14.55
N ILE A 285 10.71 1.44 15.14
CA ILE A 285 9.73 2.41 14.61
C ILE A 285 10.41 3.73 14.32
#